data_AF-A0A7V8ZF85-F1
#
_entry.id   AF-A0A7V8ZF85-F1
#
_cell.length_a   1.000
_cell.length_b   1.000
_cell.length_c   1.000
_cell.angle_alpha   90.00
_cell.angle_beta   90.00
_cell.angle_gamma   90.00
#
_symmetry.space_group_name_H-M   'P 1'
#
loop_
_entity.id
_entity.type
_entity.pdbx_description
1 polymer ?
#
loop_
_entity_poly.entity_id
_entity_poly.type
_entity_poly.pdbx_seq_one_letter_code
_entity_poly.pdbx_strand_id
1 'polypeptide(L)'
;LLAADANGGAAPFRYREGVALPGGSASLPLRFAVAGALSGTQATLGAATKASPAVRGRVAGVMKKVFPASGFGPDADRLENWSWQMAVRARTPGGNEVRVDVDAEGHPGYLATARMLGEAGLLLAEPGATPERAGSLTPATALGTDSLQRFEHARARFTVAA
;
A
#
# COMPACT_ATOMS: atom_id res chain seq x y z
N LEU A 1 -12.07 -11.49 11.54
CA LEU A 1 -13.40 -11.29 10.94
C LEU A 1 -13.75 -12.55 10.15
N LEU A 2 -13.45 -12.70 8.86
CA LEU A 2 -13.82 -13.93 8.11
C LEU A 2 -13.27 -15.25 8.70
N ALA A 3 -12.00 -15.27 9.15
CA ALA A 3 -11.44 -16.45 9.82
C ALA A 3 -12.04 -16.70 11.23
N ALA A 4 -12.47 -15.62 11.90
CA ALA A 4 -13.16 -15.73 13.19
C ALA A 4 -14.60 -16.24 13.00
N ASP A 5 -15.27 -15.80 11.94
CA ASP A 5 -16.61 -16.28 11.54
C ASP A 5 -16.57 -17.78 11.19
N ALA A 6 -15.44 -18.28 10.68
CA ALA A 6 -15.20 -19.70 10.39
C ALA A 6 -14.71 -20.52 11.60
N ASN A 7 -14.70 -19.96 12.82
CA ASN A 7 -14.12 -20.57 14.03
C ASN A 7 -12.65 -21.03 13.85
N GLY A 8 -11.93 -20.42 12.92
CA GLY A 8 -10.53 -20.73 12.61
C GLY A 8 -9.57 -19.88 13.44
N GLY A 9 -8.46 -20.49 13.88
CA GLY A 9 -7.35 -19.75 14.46
C GLY A 9 -6.72 -18.80 13.43
N ALA A 10 -6.36 -17.58 13.84
CA ALA A 10 -5.63 -16.66 12.98
C ALA A 10 -4.16 -17.13 12.85
N ALA A 11 -3.74 -17.47 11.64
CA ALA A 11 -2.32 -17.70 11.36
C ALA A 11 -1.58 -16.35 11.37
N PRO A 12 -0.36 -16.28 11.95
CA PRO A 12 0.42 -15.04 11.94
C PRO A 12 0.79 -14.66 10.50
N PHE A 13 0.38 -13.46 10.09
CA PHE A 13 0.74 -12.89 8.80
C PHE A 13 2.24 -12.60 8.75
N ARG A 14 2.93 -13.15 7.75
CA ARG A 14 4.33 -12.84 7.48
C ARG A 14 4.40 -11.80 6.38
N TYR A 15 4.72 -10.57 6.76
CA TYR A 15 4.96 -9.47 5.82
C TYR A 15 6.43 -9.39 5.43
N ARG A 16 6.70 -9.17 4.14
CA ARG A 16 8.02 -8.85 3.61
C ARG A 16 7.86 -7.80 2.53
N GLU A 17 8.73 -6.81 2.55
CA GLU A 17 8.83 -5.79 1.51
C GLU A 17 10.23 -5.82 0.90
N GLY A 18 10.33 -5.39 -0.35
CA GLY A 18 11.58 -5.37 -1.07
C GLY A 18 11.52 -4.41 -2.24
N VAL A 19 12.68 -3.90 -2.63
CA VAL A 19 12.83 -3.06 -3.82
C VAL A 19 13.60 -3.86 -4.86
N ALA A 20 13.03 -3.96 -6.07
CA ALA A 20 13.72 -4.58 -7.18
C ALA A 20 14.87 -3.66 -7.63
N LEU A 21 16.10 -4.16 -7.56
CA LEU A 21 17.27 -3.50 -8.15
C LEU A 21 17.50 -4.12 -9.54
N PRO A 22 17.16 -3.45 -10.65
CA PRO A 22 17.35 -4.00 -11.99
C PRO A 22 18.85 -4.14 -12.33
N GLY A 23 19.18 -5.11 -13.18
CA GLY A 23 20.56 -5.29 -13.69
C GLY A 23 20.91 -6.75 -14.02
N GLY A 24 21.90 -6.93 -14.90
CA GLY A 24 22.46 -8.24 -15.28
C GLY A 24 23.47 -8.78 -14.26
N SER A 25 24.02 -9.97 -14.51
CA SER A 25 24.98 -10.65 -13.61
C SER A 25 26.23 -9.84 -13.30
N ALA A 26 26.76 -9.07 -14.27
CA ALA A 26 27.93 -8.22 -14.08
C ALA A 26 27.73 -7.10 -13.03
N SER A 27 26.49 -6.71 -12.76
CA SER A 27 26.16 -5.66 -11.77
C SER A 27 25.92 -6.20 -10.35
N LEU A 28 26.04 -7.52 -10.14
CA LEU A 28 25.73 -8.16 -8.86
C LEU A 28 26.48 -7.57 -7.66
N PRO A 29 27.82 -7.33 -7.71
CA PRO A 29 28.54 -6.77 -6.57
C PRO A 29 28.00 -5.38 -6.16
N LEU A 30 27.71 -4.53 -7.14
CA LEU A 30 27.15 -3.20 -6.92
C LEU A 30 25.73 -3.29 -6.34
N ARG A 31 24.90 -4.20 -6.86
CA ARG A 31 23.53 -4.40 -6.35
C ARG A 31 23.52 -4.91 -4.90
N PHE A 32 24.45 -5.78 -4.53
CA PHE A 32 24.63 -6.19 -3.12
C PHE A 32 25.07 -5.02 -2.24
N ALA A 33 25.98 -4.17 -2.71
CA ALA A 33 26.39 -2.97 -1.98
C ALA A 33 25.22 -2.00 -1.76
N VAL A 34 24.42 -1.73 -2.79
CA VAL A 34 23.21 -0.89 -2.71
C VAL A 34 22.16 -1.51 -1.78
N ALA A 35 21.91 -2.82 -1.91
CA ALA A 35 20.99 -3.52 -1.02
C ALA A 35 21.43 -3.46 0.45
N GLY A 36 22.74 -3.60 0.72
CA GLY A 36 23.32 -3.45 2.05
C GLY A 36 23.12 -2.04 2.62
N ALA A 37 23.35 -1.00 1.82
CA ALA A 37 23.15 0.40 2.24
C ALA A 37 21.67 0.70 2.57
N LEU A 38 20.74 0.26 1.71
CA LEU A 38 19.30 0.43 1.93
C LEU A 38 18.83 -0.32 3.18
N SER A 39 19.23 -1.59 3.32
CA SER A 39 18.87 -2.43 4.47
C SER A 39 19.45 -1.90 5.78
N GLY A 40 20.69 -1.39 5.75
CA GLY A 40 21.32 -0.75 6.91
C GLY A 40 20.58 0.49 7.37
N THR A 41 20.07 1.29 6.43
CA THR A 41 19.28 2.50 6.74
C THR A 41 17.94 2.11 7.37
N GLN A 42 17.24 1.13 6.81
CA GLN A 42 15.98 0.62 7.37
C GLN A 42 16.16 0.03 8.78
N ALA A 43 17.20 -0.78 8.99
CA ALA A 43 17.53 -1.33 10.29
C ALA A 43 17.84 -0.23 11.33
N THR A 44 18.56 0.82 10.91
CA THR A 44 18.87 1.97 11.76
C THR A 44 17.60 2.74 12.13
N LEU A 45 16.70 3.00 11.18
CA LEU A 45 15.40 3.63 11.46
C LEU A 45 14.55 2.75 12.41
N GLY A 46 14.51 1.44 12.18
CA GLY A 46 13.80 0.48 13.03
C GLY A 46 14.39 0.39 14.45
N ALA A 47 15.70 0.56 14.61
CA ALA A 47 16.32 0.67 15.93
C ALA A 47 16.01 2.03 16.59
N ALA A 48 15.95 3.11 15.81
CA ALA A 48 15.64 4.45 16.30
C ALA A 48 14.20 4.56 16.85
N THR A 49 13.23 3.79 16.34
CA THR A 49 11.88 3.75 16.93
C THR A 49 11.86 3.12 18.32
N LYS A 50 12.85 2.29 18.66
CA LYS A 50 13.05 1.68 19.98
C LYS A 50 13.91 2.54 20.92
N ALA A 51 14.47 3.66 20.44
CA ALA A 51 15.27 4.55 21.26
C ALA A 51 14.41 5.33 22.27
N SER A 52 15.03 5.74 23.38
CA SER A 52 14.34 6.51 24.42
C SER A 52 13.81 7.85 23.88
N PRO A 53 12.73 8.41 24.46
CA PRO A 53 12.16 9.69 24.04
C PRO A 53 13.18 10.85 23.99
N ALA A 54 14.14 10.88 24.93
CA ALA A 54 15.19 11.89 24.98
C ALA A 54 16.14 11.83 23.77
N VAL A 55 16.52 10.62 23.35
CA VAL A 55 17.37 10.41 22.16
C VAL A 55 16.61 10.80 20.90
N ARG A 56 15.35 10.38 20.77
CA ARG A 56 14.48 10.74 19.63
C ARG A 56 14.29 12.26 19.53
N GLY A 57 14.10 12.95 20.65
CA GLY A 57 13.97 14.42 20.68
C GLY A 57 15.22 15.15 20.21
N ARG A 58 16.41 14.68 20.63
CA ARG A 58 17.69 15.27 20.20
C ARG A 58 17.95 15.06 18.71
N VAL A 59 17.68 13.87 18.19
CA VAL A 59 17.80 13.55 16.76
C VAL A 59 16.82 14.38 15.94
N ALA A 60 15.55 14.46 16.36
CA ALA A 60 14.53 15.26 15.68
C ALA A 60 14.88 16.76 15.65
N GLY A 61 15.45 17.30 16.74
CA GLY A 61 15.89 18.70 16.80
C GLY A 61 17.03 19.02 15.83
N VAL A 62 17.93 18.08 15.57
CA VAL A 62 18.99 18.21 14.54
C VAL A 62 18.39 18.06 13.15
N MET A 63 17.54 17.05 12.93
CA MET A 63 16.88 16.80 11.64
C MET A 63 16.04 18.01 11.20
N LYS A 64 15.33 18.67 12.11
CA LYS A 64 14.50 19.86 11.81
C LYS A 64 15.29 21.04 11.21
N LYS A 65 16.61 21.10 11.42
CA LYS A 65 17.49 22.13 10.84
C LYS A 65 17.94 21.80 9.41
N VAL A 66 17.83 20.54 9.00
CA VAL A 66 18.32 20.03 7.70
C VAL A 66 17.14 19.74 6.76
N PHE A 67 16.02 19.26 7.30
CA PHE A 67 14.84 18.97 6.50
C PHE A 67 14.09 20.24 6.11
N PRO A 68 13.46 20.26 4.92
CA PRO A 68 12.57 21.34 4.53
C PRO A 68 11.49 21.55 5.60
N ALA A 69 11.08 22.79 5.81
CA ALA A 69 9.86 23.07 6.56
C ALA A 69 8.68 22.34 5.88
N SER A 70 7.71 21.87 6.68
CA SER A 70 6.51 21.23 6.13
C SER A 70 5.84 22.21 5.15
N GLY A 71 5.91 21.90 3.86
CA GLY A 71 5.37 22.75 2.80
C GLY A 71 3.85 22.62 2.67
N PHE A 72 3.25 23.57 1.95
CA PHE A 72 1.95 23.35 1.30
C PHE A 72 2.18 22.27 0.24
N GLY A 73 1.28 21.29 0.12
CA GLY A 73 1.46 20.13 -0.76
C GLY A 73 1.83 20.46 -2.21
N PRO A 74 2.22 19.46 -3.02
CA PRO A 74 2.59 19.67 -4.41
C PRO A 74 1.48 20.40 -5.19
N ASP A 75 1.88 21.26 -6.13
CA ASP A 75 0.96 21.97 -7.03
C ASP A 75 0.04 20.99 -7.78
N ALA A 76 -1.21 21.40 -8.03
CA ALA A 76 -2.25 20.51 -8.54
C ALA A 76 -1.91 19.89 -9.91
N ASP A 77 -1.24 20.65 -10.77
CA ASP A 77 -0.73 20.21 -12.07
C ASP A 77 0.25 19.03 -11.98
N ARG A 78 1.00 18.92 -10.88
CA ARG A 78 1.93 17.81 -10.63
C ARG A 78 1.24 16.51 -10.23
N LEU A 79 -0.06 16.53 -9.95
CA LEU A 79 -0.80 15.38 -9.42
C LEU A 79 -1.64 14.64 -10.48
N GLU A 80 -1.98 15.30 -11.58
CA GLU A 80 -2.93 14.80 -12.57
C GLU A 80 -2.29 13.85 -13.59
N ASN A 81 -1.07 14.14 -14.04
CA ASN A 81 -0.38 13.38 -15.09
C ASN A 81 0.42 12.19 -14.55
N TRP A 82 -0.23 11.35 -13.76
CA TRP A 82 0.35 10.13 -13.19
C TRP A 82 -0.48 8.93 -13.58
N SER A 83 0.19 7.80 -13.80
CA SER A 83 -0.43 6.49 -13.84
C SER A 83 0.49 5.50 -13.16
N TRP A 84 -0.09 4.43 -12.63
CA TRP A 84 0.65 3.38 -11.96
C TRP A 84 -0.05 2.04 -12.14
N GLN A 85 0.75 0.99 -12.05
CA GLN A 85 0.31 -0.40 -12.16
C GLN A 85 0.76 -1.19 -10.94
N MET A 86 -0.10 -2.05 -10.44
CA MET A 86 0.21 -2.98 -9.37
C MET A 86 -0.26 -4.38 -9.74
N ALA A 87 0.66 -5.35 -9.72
CA ALA A 87 0.35 -6.75 -9.90
C ALA A 87 0.30 -7.46 -8.54
N VAL A 88 -0.85 -8.03 -8.21
CA VAL A 88 -1.06 -8.88 -7.03
C VAL A 88 -1.05 -10.33 -7.50
N ARG A 89 -0.18 -11.15 -6.89
CA ARG A 89 -0.16 -12.60 -7.11
C ARG A 89 -0.47 -13.30 -5.81
N ALA A 90 -1.44 -14.20 -5.84
CA ALA A 90 -1.85 -14.98 -4.69
C ALA A 90 -1.83 -16.47 -5.03
N ARG A 91 -1.56 -17.32 -4.04
CA ARG A 91 -1.71 -18.76 -4.13
C ARG A 91 -2.73 -19.22 -3.10
N THR A 92 -3.74 -19.94 -3.54
CA THR A 92 -4.76 -20.49 -2.64
C THR A 92 -4.22 -21.71 -1.88
N PRO A 93 -4.83 -22.12 -0.76
CA PRO A 93 -4.44 -23.35 -0.07
C PRO A 93 -4.51 -24.61 -0.95
N GLY A 94 -5.40 -24.62 -1.95
CA GLY A 94 -5.51 -25.71 -2.95
C GLY A 94 -4.44 -25.68 -4.04
N GLY A 95 -3.50 -24.73 -4.01
CA GLY A 95 -2.39 -24.63 -4.95
C GLY A 95 -2.64 -23.77 -6.18
N ASN A 96 -3.87 -23.29 -6.40
CA ASN A 96 -4.21 -22.42 -7.53
C ASN A 96 -3.50 -21.08 -7.39
N GLU A 97 -2.94 -20.57 -8.49
CA GLU A 97 -2.43 -19.21 -8.56
C GLU A 97 -3.51 -18.27 -9.11
N VAL A 98 -3.56 -17.05 -8.57
CA VAL A 98 -4.43 -15.98 -9.05
C VAL A 98 -3.56 -14.75 -9.24
N ARG A 99 -3.70 -14.08 -10.38
CA ARG A 99 -3.08 -12.79 -10.62
C ARG A 99 -4.16 -11.73 -10.81
N VAL A 100 -3.97 -10.59 -10.16
CA VAL A 100 -4.80 -9.40 -10.36
C VAL A 100 -3.88 -8.25 -10.71
N ASP A 101 -4.11 -7.62 -11.86
CA ASP A 101 -3.45 -6.37 -12.23
C ASP A 101 -4.38 -5.20 -11.93
N VAL A 102 -3.83 -4.16 -11.32
CA VAL A 102 -4.53 -2.92 -10.95
C VAL A 102 -3.87 -1.78 -11.71
N ASP A 103 -4.64 -1.15 -12.59
CA ASP A 103 -4.22 0.03 -13.35
C ASP A 103 -4.96 1.26 -12.80
N ALA A 104 -4.24 2.32 -12.46
CA ALA A 104 -4.86 3.52 -11.92
C ALA A 104 -4.20 4.82 -12.36
N GLU A 105 -5.01 5.88 -12.41
CA GLU A 105 -4.59 7.24 -12.79
C GLU A 105 -4.61 8.22 -11.62
N GLY A 106 -3.72 9.20 -11.70
CA GLY A 106 -3.47 10.20 -10.68
C GLY A 106 -2.39 9.77 -9.69
N HIS A 107 -1.79 10.76 -9.02
CA HIS A 107 -0.72 10.50 -8.07
C HIS A 107 -1.20 9.54 -6.96
N PRO A 108 -0.48 8.44 -6.67
CA PRO A 108 -0.97 7.36 -5.80
C PRO A 108 -1.28 7.85 -4.39
N GLY A 109 -0.42 8.71 -3.83
CA GLY A 109 -0.59 9.27 -2.48
C GLY A 109 -1.55 10.45 -2.35
N TYR A 110 -2.17 10.91 -3.45
CA TYR A 110 -3.08 12.06 -3.44
C TYR A 110 -4.34 11.75 -4.25
N LEU A 111 -4.32 12.02 -5.55
CA LEU A 111 -5.50 12.03 -6.40
C LEU A 111 -6.15 10.65 -6.51
N ALA A 112 -5.35 9.60 -6.71
CA ALA A 112 -5.88 8.24 -6.83
C ALA A 112 -6.52 7.78 -5.51
N THR A 113 -5.85 8.02 -4.37
CA THR A 113 -6.38 7.68 -3.03
C THR A 113 -7.66 8.46 -2.72
N ALA A 114 -7.70 9.77 -3.01
CA ALA A 114 -8.89 10.58 -2.78
C ALA A 114 -10.09 10.09 -3.60
N ARG A 115 -9.88 9.73 -4.87
CA ARG A 115 -10.91 9.15 -5.75
C ARG A 115 -11.41 7.80 -5.24
N MET A 116 -10.49 6.90 -4.85
CA MET A 116 -10.83 5.60 -4.29
C MET A 116 -11.66 5.73 -2.99
N LEU A 117 -11.29 6.67 -2.11
CA LEU A 117 -12.06 6.94 -0.88
C LEU A 117 -13.44 7.52 -1.18
N GLY A 118 -13.54 8.43 -2.16
CA GLY A 118 -14.83 8.97 -2.60
C GLY A 118 -15.76 7.87 -3.09
N GLU A 119 -15.27 6.99 -3.97
CA GLU A 119 -16.06 5.89 -4.52
C GLU A 119 -16.45 4.86 -3.45
N ALA A 120 -15.53 4.53 -2.53
CA ALA A 120 -15.84 3.69 -1.38
C ALA A 120 -16.93 4.30 -0.49
N GLY A 121 -16.92 5.62 -0.29
CA GLY A 121 -17.97 6.32 0.45
C GLY A 121 -19.33 6.25 -0.24
N LEU A 122 -19.37 6.41 -1.58
CA LEU A 122 -20.60 6.26 -2.36
C LEU A 122 -21.15 4.84 -2.27
N LEU A 123 -20.29 3.82 -2.41
CA LEU A 123 -20.68 2.41 -2.23
C LEU A 123 -21.31 2.15 -0.88
N LEU A 124 -20.69 2.62 0.20
CA LEU A 124 -21.18 2.40 1.56
C LEU A 124 -22.50 3.13 1.85
N ALA A 125 -22.79 4.22 1.13
CA ALA A 125 -24.03 4.98 1.27
C ALA A 125 -25.17 4.42 0.38
N GLU A 126 -24.85 3.60 -0.63
CA GLU A 126 -25.81 3.05 -1.58
C GLU A 126 -26.41 1.74 -1.03
N PRO A 127 -27.73 1.70 -0.76
CA PRO A 127 -28.37 0.50 -0.23
C PRO A 127 -28.21 -0.70 -1.16
N GLY A 128 -27.68 -1.81 -0.62
CA GLY A 128 -27.47 -3.05 -1.38
C GLY A 128 -26.22 -3.09 -2.26
N ALA A 129 -25.42 -2.01 -2.33
CA ALA A 129 -24.18 -2.00 -3.11
C ALA A 129 -22.99 -2.67 -2.42
N THR A 130 -23.09 -2.90 -1.11
CA THR A 130 -22.05 -3.54 -0.29
C THR A 130 -22.64 -4.61 0.62
N PRO A 131 -21.84 -5.60 1.07
CA PRO A 131 -22.28 -6.58 2.06
C PRO A 131 -22.86 -5.92 3.32
N GLU A 132 -23.94 -6.48 3.87
CA GLU A 132 -24.55 -6.01 5.13
C GLU A 132 -23.66 -6.38 6.33
N ARG A 133 -22.68 -5.54 6.62
CA ARG A 133 -21.65 -5.75 7.65
C ARG A 133 -21.41 -4.46 8.41
N ALA A 134 -21.12 -4.57 9.72
CA ALA A 134 -20.83 -3.42 10.57
C ALA A 134 -19.58 -3.65 11.44
N GLY A 135 -18.98 -2.55 11.91
CA GLY A 135 -17.81 -2.54 12.79
C GLY A 135 -16.56 -1.93 12.15
N SER A 136 -15.39 -2.24 12.71
CA SER A 136 -14.09 -1.86 12.13
C SER A 136 -13.69 -2.89 11.08
N LEU A 137 -14.04 -2.59 9.83
CA LEU A 137 -13.89 -3.51 8.70
C LEU A 137 -12.70 -3.11 7.83
N THR A 138 -12.04 -4.10 7.22
CA THR A 138 -11.10 -3.83 6.12
C THR A 138 -11.89 -3.52 4.86
N PRO A 139 -11.33 -2.75 3.89
CA PRO A 139 -12.02 -2.43 2.63
C PRO A 139 -12.54 -3.68 1.91
N ALA A 140 -11.76 -4.76 1.85
CA ALA A 140 -12.18 -6.01 1.23
C ALA A 140 -13.45 -6.62 1.87
N THR A 141 -13.58 -6.51 3.20
CA THR A 141 -14.76 -7.02 3.92
C THR A 141 -15.93 -6.04 3.94
N ALA A 142 -15.66 -4.74 3.81
CA ALA A 142 -16.69 -3.70 3.83
C ALA A 142 -17.34 -3.52 2.46
N LEU A 143 -16.54 -3.52 1.38
CA LEU A 143 -17.00 -3.23 0.02
C LEU A 143 -17.37 -4.50 -0.76
N GLY A 144 -16.73 -5.63 -0.45
CA GLY A 144 -16.85 -6.85 -1.25
C GLY A 144 -16.19 -6.73 -2.63
N THR A 145 -16.38 -7.77 -3.46
CA THR A 145 -15.80 -7.84 -4.82
C THR A 145 -16.81 -7.50 -5.92
N ASP A 146 -18.10 -7.58 -5.64
CA ASP A 146 -19.17 -7.41 -6.64
C ASP A 146 -19.22 -5.97 -7.19
N SER A 147 -18.78 -5.02 -6.37
CA SER A 147 -18.75 -3.60 -6.67
C SER A 147 -17.41 -3.10 -7.22
N LEU A 148 -16.45 -3.98 -7.52
CA LEU A 148 -15.11 -3.58 -7.99
C LEU A 148 -15.15 -2.78 -9.30
N GLN A 149 -16.11 -3.05 -10.19
CA GLN A 149 -16.23 -2.32 -11.45
C GLN A 149 -16.56 -0.82 -11.24
N ARG A 150 -17.23 -0.45 -10.14
CA ARG A 150 -17.53 0.97 -9.84
C ARG A 150 -16.26 1.81 -9.62
N PHE A 151 -15.13 1.18 -9.26
CA PHE A 151 -13.85 1.89 -9.12
C PHE A 151 -13.28 2.41 -10.45
N GLU A 152 -13.84 2.04 -11.59
CA GLU A 152 -13.50 2.70 -12.86
C GLU A 152 -13.85 4.20 -12.84
N HIS A 153 -14.90 4.61 -12.10
CA HIS A 153 -15.21 6.03 -11.88
C HIS A 153 -14.12 6.73 -11.06
N ALA A 154 -13.44 5.99 -10.18
CA ALA A 154 -12.26 6.45 -9.47
C ALA A 154 -10.97 6.36 -10.31
N ARG A 155 -11.08 5.98 -11.59
CA ARG A 155 -9.97 5.70 -12.51
C ARG A 155 -9.02 4.63 -11.97
N ALA A 156 -9.58 3.59 -11.36
CA ALA A 156 -8.86 2.39 -10.93
C ALA A 156 -9.56 1.15 -11.51
N ARG A 157 -8.84 0.39 -12.33
CA ARG A 157 -9.32 -0.81 -13.00
C ARG A 157 -8.67 -2.04 -12.40
N PHE A 158 -9.46 -3.07 -12.15
CA PHE A 158 -9.01 -4.36 -11.63
C PHE A 158 -9.21 -5.43 -12.71
N THR A 159 -8.13 -6.10 -13.11
CA THR A 159 -8.17 -7.17 -14.13
C THR A 159 -7.68 -8.47 -13.52
N VAL A 160 -8.50 -9.51 -13.56
CA VAL A 160 -8.13 -10.85 -13.07
C VAL A 160 -7.57 -11.66 -14.24
N ALA A 161 -6.34 -12.15 -14.11
CA ALA A 161 -5.74 -13.12 -15.02
C ALA A 161 -5.76 -14.50 -14.33
N ALA A 162 -6.48 -15.44 -14.94
CA ALA A 162 -6.53 -16.85 -14.55
C ALA A 162 -5.37 -17.63 -15.18
#